data_AF-A0A3D0NC52-F1
#
_entry.id   AF-A0A3D0NC52-F1
#
_cell.length_a   1.000
_cell.length_b   1.000
_cell.length_c   1.000
_cell.angle_alpha   90.00
_cell.angle_beta   90.00
_cell.angle_gamma   90.00
#
_symmetry.space_group_name_H-M   'P 1'
#
loop_
_entity.id
_entity.type
_entity.pdbx_description
1 polymer ?
#
loop_
_entity_poly.entity_id
_entity_poly.type
_entity_poly.pdbx_seq_one_letter_code
_entity_poly.pdbx_strand_id
1 'polypeptide(L)'
;MIVSYKHKFIFVHLGRTGGRSLTESLIPHCDADDIITPVGNHPGQNHHGWHRHESAVSIRDRLGREFFEECYVFTVDRNPWDKVLSNYWAYKGYSHGKGGKTEQISIFERLWRAISGYPWSFDTWLKYRALKSKLPGSNVRFPVSFNKFADGEGEIIVDKIFRFEEFQESVKELSMKLGFQVDWRQSQGTGTRKNRESYRTQYSPYGTQLVADVFSKEIELLGYTF
;
A
#
# COMPACT_ATOMS: atom_id res chain seq x y z
N MET A 1 -9.37 1.87 -3.76
CA MET A 1 -10.34 0.77 -3.80
C MET A 1 -11.27 0.99 -4.98
N ILE A 2 -11.66 -0.10 -5.66
CA ILE A 2 -12.76 -0.12 -6.63
C ILE A 2 -13.71 -1.26 -6.22
N VAL A 3 -15.01 -1.03 -6.32
CA VAL A 3 -16.05 -2.07 -6.34
C VAL A 3 -16.78 -1.90 -7.67
N SER A 4 -16.67 -2.89 -8.55
CA SER A 4 -17.41 -2.91 -9.81
C SER A 4 -18.57 -3.88 -9.72
N TYR A 5 -19.78 -3.35 -9.78
CA TYR A 5 -21.02 -4.12 -9.85
C TYR A 5 -21.19 -4.76 -11.23
N LYS A 6 -20.80 -4.03 -12.29
CA LYS A 6 -20.87 -4.49 -13.68
C LYS A 6 -20.02 -5.74 -13.93
N HIS A 7 -18.76 -5.68 -13.51
CA HIS A 7 -17.78 -6.74 -13.76
C HIS A 7 -17.58 -7.67 -12.55
N LYS A 8 -18.36 -7.46 -11.47
CA LYS A 8 -18.31 -8.25 -10.23
C LYS A 8 -16.88 -8.44 -9.73
N PHE A 9 -16.17 -7.33 -9.50
CA PHE A 9 -14.84 -7.38 -8.90
C PHE A 9 -14.67 -6.35 -7.78
N ILE A 10 -13.79 -6.66 -6.84
CA ILE A 10 -13.39 -5.77 -5.76
C ILE A 10 -11.87 -5.66 -5.76
N PHE A 11 -11.35 -4.46 -6.02
CA PHE A 11 -9.92 -4.18 -5.87
C PHE A 11 -9.65 -3.54 -4.51
N VAL A 12 -9.10 -4.36 -3.59
CA VAL A 12 -8.64 -3.91 -2.27
C VAL A 12 -7.31 -3.17 -2.43
N HIS A 13 -7.32 -1.85 -2.26
CA HIS A 13 -6.15 -1.02 -2.58
C HIS A 13 -5.23 -0.85 -1.38
N LEU A 14 -4.03 -1.43 -1.47
CA LEU A 14 -3.01 -1.34 -0.43
C LEU A 14 -2.10 -0.11 -0.59
N GLY A 15 -1.55 0.36 0.53
CA GLY A 15 -0.60 1.46 0.55
C GLY A 15 0.76 1.02 0.01
N ARG A 16 1.36 1.82 -0.89
CA ARG A 16 2.75 1.65 -1.38
C ARG A 16 3.02 0.41 -2.24
N THR A 17 1.99 -0.20 -2.84
CA THR A 17 2.11 -1.43 -3.65
C THR A 17 1.94 -1.22 -5.15
N GLY A 18 1.98 0.03 -5.64
CA GLY A 18 1.71 0.33 -7.05
C GLY A 18 0.23 0.30 -7.43
N GLY A 19 -0.69 0.09 -6.48
CA GLY A 19 -2.13 0.04 -6.74
C GLY A 19 -2.73 1.30 -7.38
N ARG A 20 -2.05 2.46 -7.34
CA ARG A 20 -2.52 3.68 -8.03
C ARG A 20 -2.65 3.46 -9.54
N SER A 21 -1.61 2.97 -10.21
CA SER A 21 -1.67 2.79 -11.66
C SER A 21 -2.63 1.68 -12.06
N LEU A 22 -2.79 0.65 -11.21
CA LEU A 22 -3.81 -0.37 -11.42
C LEU A 22 -5.22 0.20 -11.31
N THR A 23 -5.45 1.09 -10.34
CA THR A 23 -6.75 1.78 -10.24
C THR A 23 -7.02 2.59 -11.50
N GLU A 24 -6.01 3.36 -11.95
CA GLU A 24 -6.12 4.18 -13.17
C GLU A 24 -6.37 3.33 -14.43
N SER A 25 -5.87 2.09 -14.51
CA SER A 25 -6.16 1.18 -15.62
C SER A 25 -7.51 0.46 -15.53
N LEU A 26 -8.09 0.33 -14.34
CA LEU A 26 -9.39 -0.32 -14.14
C LEU A 26 -10.57 0.67 -14.28
N ILE A 27 -10.36 1.94 -13.96
CA ILE A 27 -11.40 3.00 -14.04
C ILE A 27 -12.12 3.05 -15.41
N PRO A 28 -11.44 2.96 -16.57
CA PRO A 28 -12.11 3.02 -17.87
C PRO A 28 -13.13 1.89 -18.13
N HIS A 29 -13.08 0.82 -17.33
CA HIS A 29 -13.98 -0.33 -17.43
C HIS A 29 -15.12 -0.30 -16.40
N CYS A 30 -15.13 0.69 -15.49
CA CYS A 30 -16.17 0.83 -14.48
C CYS A 30 -17.41 1.56 -15.04
N ASP A 31 -18.60 1.19 -14.56
CA ASP A 31 -19.86 1.86 -14.90
C ASP A 31 -20.25 2.93 -13.87
N ALA A 32 -21.31 3.69 -14.13
CA ALA A 32 -21.74 4.83 -13.32
C ALA A 32 -22.12 4.48 -11.86
N ASP A 33 -22.54 3.24 -11.60
CA ASP A 33 -22.94 2.77 -10.27
C ASP A 33 -21.75 2.26 -9.44
N ASP A 34 -20.59 2.05 -10.06
CA ASP A 34 -19.41 1.49 -9.40
C ASP A 34 -18.84 2.44 -8.33
N ILE A 35 -18.23 1.88 -7.29
CA ILE A 35 -17.60 2.65 -6.22
C ILE A 35 -16.11 2.80 -6.55
N ILE A 36 -15.67 4.04 -6.72
CA ILE A 36 -14.26 4.37 -7.02
C ILE A 36 -13.80 5.40 -6.00
N THR A 37 -12.89 5.01 -5.11
CA THR A 37 -12.30 5.98 -4.17
C THR A 37 -11.36 6.94 -4.91
N PRO A 38 -11.21 8.20 -4.46
CA PRO A 38 -10.34 9.18 -5.12
C PRO A 38 -8.93 8.64 -5.33
N VAL A 39 -8.34 8.84 -6.51
CA VAL A 39 -6.98 8.37 -6.86
C VAL A 39 -6.33 9.30 -7.89
N GLY A 40 -5.08 9.71 -7.66
CA GLY A 40 -4.40 10.64 -8.57
C GLY A 40 -5.22 11.91 -8.78
N ASN A 41 -5.59 12.18 -10.03
CA ASN A 41 -6.46 13.29 -10.42
C ASN A 41 -7.95 12.90 -10.53
N HIS A 42 -8.28 11.62 -10.37
CA HIS A 42 -9.65 11.14 -10.38
C HIS A 42 -10.34 11.51 -9.05
N PRO A 43 -11.43 12.30 -9.07
CA PRO A 43 -12.09 12.77 -7.86
C PRO A 43 -12.75 11.65 -7.07
N GLY A 44 -13.03 10.51 -7.71
CA GLY A 44 -13.77 9.38 -7.15
C GLY A 44 -15.19 9.31 -7.71
N GLN A 45 -15.90 8.24 -7.40
CA GLN A 45 -17.29 7.96 -7.80
C GLN A 45 -17.98 7.14 -6.70
N ASN A 46 -19.22 7.49 -6.34
CA ASN A 46 -20.05 6.77 -5.35
C ASN A 46 -19.35 6.39 -4.03
N HIS A 47 -18.34 7.16 -3.62
CA HIS A 47 -17.40 6.76 -2.58
C HIS A 47 -17.71 7.36 -1.19
N HIS A 48 -18.89 7.92 -0.99
CA HIS A 48 -19.26 8.51 0.30
C HIS A 48 -19.17 7.44 1.41
N GLY A 49 -18.42 7.75 2.46
CA GLY A 49 -18.11 6.81 3.54
C GLY A 49 -17.09 5.71 3.20
N TRP A 50 -16.56 5.66 1.97
CA TRP A 50 -15.54 4.68 1.56
C TRP A 50 -14.14 5.32 1.55
N HIS A 51 -13.16 4.59 2.08
CA HIS A 51 -11.77 5.03 2.07
C HIS A 51 -10.93 4.24 1.06
N ARG A 52 -9.84 4.85 0.56
CA ARG A 52 -8.99 4.20 -0.44
C ARG A 52 -8.42 2.87 0.06
N HIS A 53 -8.04 2.81 1.34
CA HIS A 53 -7.34 1.70 1.97
C HIS A 53 -8.24 0.91 2.94
N GLU A 54 -9.51 0.71 2.59
CA GLU A 54 -10.42 -0.19 3.33
C GLU A 54 -9.85 -1.63 3.36
N SER A 55 -10.14 -2.36 4.44
CA SER A 55 -9.86 -3.80 4.49
C SER A 55 -10.95 -4.58 3.74
N ALA A 56 -10.60 -5.77 3.25
CA ALA A 56 -11.53 -6.72 2.66
C ALA A 56 -12.70 -7.03 3.63
N VAL A 57 -12.43 -7.17 4.93
CA VAL A 57 -13.45 -7.37 5.97
C VAL A 57 -14.45 -6.20 5.99
N SER A 58 -13.95 -4.96 6.06
CA SER A 58 -14.79 -3.76 6.06
C SER A 58 -15.67 -3.68 4.80
N ILE A 59 -15.12 -4.07 3.65
CA ILE A 59 -15.85 -4.08 2.38
C ILE A 59 -16.95 -5.17 2.40
N ARG A 60 -16.61 -6.39 2.78
CA ARG A 60 -17.54 -7.52 2.90
C ARG A 60 -18.70 -7.19 3.85
N ASP A 61 -18.39 -6.68 5.03
CA ASP A 61 -19.39 -6.42 6.07
C ASP A 61 -20.35 -5.30 5.65
N ARG A 62 -19.89 -4.36 4.80
CA ARG A 62 -20.71 -3.25 4.29
C ARG A 62 -21.51 -3.58 3.04
N LEU A 63 -20.96 -4.41 2.13
CA LEU A 63 -21.65 -4.79 0.89
C LEU A 63 -22.53 -6.03 1.06
N GLY A 64 -22.35 -6.78 2.14
CA GLY A 64 -22.98 -8.07 2.36
C GLY A 64 -22.11 -9.22 1.87
N ARG A 65 -22.18 -10.34 2.60
CA ARG A 65 -21.38 -11.53 2.33
C ARG A 65 -21.69 -12.15 0.97
N GLU A 66 -22.97 -12.22 0.60
CA GLU A 66 -23.43 -12.80 -0.67
C GLU A 66 -22.81 -12.09 -1.88
N PHE A 67 -22.94 -10.75 -1.95
CA PHE A 67 -22.33 -9.98 -3.04
C PHE A 67 -20.80 -10.07 -3.05
N PHE A 68 -20.16 -10.09 -1.88
CA PHE A 68 -18.71 -10.21 -1.78
C PHE A 68 -18.21 -11.55 -2.34
N GLU A 69 -18.92 -12.65 -2.05
CA GLU A 69 -18.59 -14.01 -2.55
C GLU A 69 -18.88 -14.17 -4.06
N GLU A 70 -19.80 -13.38 -4.63
CA GLU A 70 -20.00 -13.31 -6.09
C GLU A 70 -18.87 -12.57 -6.82
N CYS A 71 -18.13 -11.70 -6.12
CA CYS A 71 -17.10 -10.87 -6.72
C CYS A 71 -15.76 -11.59 -6.79
N TYR A 72 -14.98 -11.31 -7.84
CA TYR A 72 -13.55 -11.56 -7.81
C TYR A 72 -12.85 -10.47 -6.98
N VAL A 73 -12.39 -10.84 -5.80
CA VAL A 73 -11.74 -9.95 -4.82
C VAL A 73 -10.24 -10.14 -4.90
N PHE A 74 -9.51 -9.07 -5.22
CA PHE A 74 -8.06 -9.15 -5.38
C PHE A 74 -7.35 -7.92 -4.86
N THR A 75 -6.04 -8.08 -4.67
CA THR A 75 -5.14 -7.01 -4.27
C THR A 75 -3.77 -7.15 -4.94
N VAL A 76 -2.94 -6.12 -4.81
CA VAL A 76 -1.53 -6.14 -5.22
C VAL A 76 -0.69 -5.80 -4.00
N ASP A 77 0.24 -6.68 -3.66
CA ASP A 77 1.27 -6.42 -2.66
C ASP A 77 2.68 -6.38 -3.26
N ARG A 78 3.63 -5.85 -2.50
CA ARG A 78 5.02 -5.62 -2.91
C ARG A 78 5.97 -6.13 -1.85
N ASN A 79 7.17 -6.51 -2.27
CA ASN A 79 8.29 -6.86 -1.40
C ASN A 79 8.38 -5.88 -0.19
N PRO A 80 8.32 -6.39 1.05
CA PRO A 80 8.29 -5.55 2.25
C PRO A 80 9.47 -4.61 2.40
N TRP A 81 10.69 -5.05 2.07
CA TRP A 81 11.88 -4.21 2.15
C TRP A 81 11.82 -3.04 1.17
N ASP A 82 11.33 -3.29 -0.04
CA ASP A 82 11.14 -2.23 -1.04
C ASP A 82 9.95 -1.31 -0.67
N LYS A 83 8.89 -1.87 -0.08
CA LYS A 83 7.74 -1.11 0.45
C LYS A 83 8.17 -0.13 1.55
N VAL A 84 8.97 -0.58 2.52
CA VAL A 84 9.51 0.26 3.61
C VAL A 84 10.46 1.32 3.08
N LEU A 85 11.32 0.97 2.12
CA LEU A 85 12.24 1.92 1.51
C LEU A 85 11.49 2.99 0.69
N SER A 86 10.49 2.58 -0.09
CA SER A 86 9.58 3.50 -0.80
C SER A 86 8.87 4.44 0.18
N ASN A 87 8.44 3.91 1.33
CA ASN A 87 7.84 4.70 2.39
C ASN A 87 8.84 5.73 2.94
N TYR A 88 10.08 5.34 3.21
CA TYR A 88 11.14 6.28 3.61
C TYR A 88 11.31 7.39 2.60
N TRP A 89 11.49 7.11 1.31
CA TRP A 89 11.70 8.15 0.28
C TRP A 89 10.50 9.06 0.08
N ALA A 90 9.28 8.57 0.33
CA ALA A 90 8.10 9.42 0.31
C ALA A 90 8.02 10.38 1.51
N TYR A 91 8.72 10.08 2.61
CA TYR A 91 8.80 10.94 3.80
C TYR A 91 10.15 11.68 3.92
N LYS A 92 11.21 11.18 3.28
CA LYS A 92 12.57 11.75 3.30
C LYS A 92 12.56 13.04 2.50
N GLY A 93 12.96 14.14 3.14
CA GLY A 93 12.96 15.44 2.49
C GLY A 93 11.59 16.14 2.47
N TYR A 94 10.70 15.79 3.40
CA TYR A 94 9.53 16.62 3.73
C TYR A 94 10.00 18.05 4.10
N SER A 95 9.96 18.96 3.14
CA SER A 95 10.07 20.40 3.39
C SER A 95 8.75 20.87 3.98
N HIS A 96 8.80 21.34 5.22
CA HIS A 96 7.65 21.98 5.87
C HIS A 96 7.20 23.20 5.04
N GLY A 97 5.90 23.35 4.79
CA GLY A 97 5.32 24.57 4.22
C GLY A 97 5.04 24.58 2.70
N LYS A 98 5.37 23.53 1.94
CA LYS A 98 4.94 23.40 0.54
C LYS A 98 3.81 22.38 0.39
N GLY A 99 2.58 22.79 0.72
CA GLY A 99 1.34 22.31 0.09
C GLY A 99 1.06 20.79 0.03
N GLY A 100 1.31 20.04 1.10
CA GLY A 100 0.89 18.64 1.22
C GLY A 100 0.53 18.31 2.66
N LYS A 101 -0.37 17.33 2.88
CA LYS A 101 -0.86 16.88 4.20
C LYS A 101 0.31 16.67 5.17
N THR A 102 0.62 17.68 5.97
CA THR A 102 1.74 17.69 6.92
C THR A 102 1.46 16.67 8.01
N GLU A 103 2.42 15.77 8.26
CA GLU A 103 2.43 14.98 9.49
C GLU A 103 2.41 15.99 10.64
N GLN A 104 1.34 16.02 11.44
CA GLN A 104 1.24 16.90 12.59
C GLN A 104 2.21 16.39 13.66
N ILE A 105 3.46 16.86 13.59
CA ILE A 105 4.49 16.56 14.57
C ILE A 105 4.55 17.68 15.61
N SER A 106 4.73 17.30 16.87
CA SER A 106 4.84 18.25 17.96
C SER A 106 6.08 19.14 17.78
N ILE A 107 6.06 20.32 18.39
CA ILE A 107 7.20 21.24 18.35
C ILE A 107 8.47 20.60 18.95
N PHE A 108 8.31 19.75 19.96
CA PHE A 108 9.39 18.94 20.53
C PHE A 108 9.99 17.98 19.52
N GLU A 109 9.15 17.26 18.75
CA GLU A 109 9.64 16.35 17.71
C GLU A 109 10.32 17.12 16.56
N ARG A 110 9.84 18.32 16.23
CA ARG A 110 10.51 19.20 15.26
C ARG A 110 11.91 19.59 15.73
N LEU A 111 12.02 20.03 16.98
CA LEU A 111 13.30 20.41 17.57
C LEU A 111 14.25 19.21 17.64
N TRP A 112 13.76 18.05 18.11
CA TRP A 112 14.55 16.81 18.17
C TRP A 112 15.08 16.40 16.80
N ARG A 113 14.25 16.45 15.75
CA ARG A 113 14.68 16.16 14.36
C ARG A 113 15.73 17.16 13.88
N ALA A 114 15.57 18.45 14.21
CA ALA A 114 16.55 19.48 13.82
C ALA A 114 17.91 19.25 14.50
N ILE A 115 17.93 19.03 15.82
CA ILE A 115 19.19 18.85 16.57
C ILE A 115 19.90 17.52 16.25
N SER A 116 19.16 16.49 15.83
CA SER A 116 19.71 15.19 15.43
C SER A 116 20.17 15.12 13.97
N GLY A 117 20.19 16.26 13.26
CA GLY A 117 20.76 16.34 11.90
C GLY A 117 19.85 15.81 10.80
N TYR A 118 18.54 16.09 10.85
CA TYR A 118 17.62 15.77 9.75
C TYR A 118 18.05 16.46 8.43
N PRO A 119 17.96 15.80 7.25
CA PRO A 119 17.35 14.49 7.00
C PRO A 119 18.25 13.31 7.40
N TRP A 120 17.68 12.38 8.18
CA TRP A 120 18.37 11.16 8.61
C TRP A 120 18.66 10.21 7.44
N SER A 121 19.70 9.39 7.60
CA SER A 121 19.92 8.19 6.79
C SER A 121 18.74 7.22 6.89
N PHE A 122 18.65 6.25 5.97
CA PHE A 122 17.58 5.26 6.00
C PHE A 122 17.63 4.41 7.27
N ASP A 123 18.82 3.96 7.68
CA ASP A 123 19.02 3.17 8.89
C ASP A 123 18.62 3.93 10.17
N THR A 124 19.05 5.19 10.31
CA THR A 124 18.68 6.03 11.47
C THR A 124 17.17 6.27 11.51
N TRP A 125 16.55 6.56 10.36
CA TRP A 125 15.10 6.71 10.27
C TRP A 125 14.36 5.43 10.67
N LEU A 126 14.85 4.28 10.23
CA LEU A 126 14.23 2.99 10.49
C LEU A 126 14.30 2.63 11.98
N LYS A 127 15.47 2.81 12.60
CA LYS A 127 15.68 2.65 14.06
C LYS A 127 14.78 3.57 14.87
N TYR A 128 14.71 4.85 14.49
CA TYR A 128 13.81 5.81 15.15
C TYR A 128 12.35 5.38 15.04
N ARG A 129 11.92 4.93 13.86
CA ARG A 129 10.55 4.49 13.61
C ARG A 129 10.19 3.25 14.45
N ALA A 130 11.11 2.30 14.56
CA ALA A 130 10.97 1.09 15.38
C ALA A 130 10.93 1.38 16.88
N LEU A 131 11.75 2.33 17.36
CA LEU A 131 11.70 2.78 18.74
C LEU A 131 10.36 3.48 19.01
N LYS A 132 9.99 4.43 18.15
CA LYS A 132 8.78 5.22 18.31
C LYS A 132 7.51 4.37 18.20
N SER A 133 7.48 3.30 17.40
CA SER A 133 6.31 2.41 17.33
C SER A 133 6.05 1.64 18.63
N LYS A 134 7.04 1.54 19.53
CA LYS A 134 6.90 0.90 20.85
C LYS A 134 6.47 1.87 21.95
N LEU A 135 6.46 3.18 21.69
CA LEU A 135 6.11 4.18 22.70
C LEU A 135 4.59 4.32 22.85
N PRO A 136 4.07 4.48 24.08
CA PRO A 136 2.65 4.74 24.31
C PRO A 136 2.16 5.98 23.57
N GLY A 137 0.98 5.90 22.94
CA GLY A 137 0.37 7.03 22.21
C GLY A 137 1.01 7.33 20.85
N SER A 138 1.97 6.52 20.39
CA SER A 138 2.57 6.68 19.07
C SER A 138 1.66 6.20 17.94
N ASN A 139 1.46 7.05 16.93
CA ASN A 139 0.75 6.72 15.71
C ASN A 139 1.67 6.26 14.57
N VAL A 140 2.93 5.98 14.87
CA VAL A 140 3.90 5.57 13.86
C VAL A 140 3.67 4.12 13.47
N ARG A 141 3.17 3.91 12.25
CA ARG A 141 2.90 2.58 11.70
C ARG A 141 3.82 2.27 10.52
N PHE A 142 4.31 1.04 10.47
CA PHE A 142 4.88 0.47 9.25
C PHE A 142 3.75 0.20 8.25
N PRO A 143 4.03 0.22 6.93
CA PRO A 143 3.03 -0.03 5.90
C PRO A 143 2.69 -1.54 5.78
N VAL A 144 2.38 -2.18 6.91
CA VAL A 144 1.93 -3.58 6.99
C VAL A 144 0.56 -3.69 6.33
N SER A 145 0.40 -4.69 5.46
CA SER A 145 -0.76 -4.87 4.62
C SER A 145 -1.61 -6.08 5.04
N PHE A 146 -1.07 -7.03 5.82
CA PHE A 146 -1.72 -8.31 6.11
C PHE A 146 -3.20 -8.17 6.54
N ASN A 147 -3.48 -7.31 7.52
CA ASN A 147 -4.84 -7.09 8.04
C ASN A 147 -5.81 -6.37 7.07
N LYS A 148 -5.37 -6.08 5.83
CA LYS A 148 -6.22 -5.52 4.78
C LYS A 148 -6.83 -6.59 3.89
N PHE A 149 -6.23 -7.76 3.80
CA PHE A 149 -6.75 -8.88 2.99
C PHE A 149 -6.97 -10.15 3.80
N ALA A 150 -6.59 -10.16 5.09
CA ALA A 150 -6.92 -11.20 6.05
C ALA A 150 -7.98 -10.74 7.05
N ASP A 151 -8.70 -11.68 7.65
CA ASP A 151 -9.65 -11.43 8.73
C ASP A 151 -8.99 -11.41 10.14
N GLY A 152 -9.82 -11.41 11.18
CA GLY A 152 -9.37 -11.38 12.58
C GLY A 152 -8.68 -12.66 13.06
N GLU A 153 -8.93 -13.79 12.39
CA GLU A 153 -8.33 -15.09 12.68
C GLU A 153 -7.05 -15.31 11.85
N GLY A 154 -6.86 -14.51 10.81
CA GLY A 154 -5.70 -14.55 9.93
C GLY A 154 -5.96 -15.27 8.61
N GLU A 155 -7.22 -15.66 8.37
CA GLU A 155 -7.63 -16.29 7.11
C GLU A 155 -7.64 -15.26 5.99
N ILE A 156 -7.12 -15.66 4.82
CA ILE A 156 -7.08 -14.81 3.63
C ILE A 156 -8.47 -14.81 3.01
N ILE A 157 -9.08 -13.62 2.91
CA ILE A 157 -10.45 -13.46 2.42
C ILE A 157 -10.52 -12.74 1.06
N VAL A 158 -9.42 -12.78 0.30
CA VAL A 158 -9.34 -12.32 -1.08
C VAL A 158 -8.96 -13.49 -1.97
N ASP A 159 -9.47 -13.54 -3.19
CA ASP A 159 -9.19 -14.63 -4.14
C ASP A 159 -7.73 -14.61 -4.62
N LYS A 160 -7.13 -13.42 -4.72
CA LYS A 160 -5.77 -13.27 -5.26
C LYS A 160 -5.01 -12.10 -4.68
N ILE A 161 -3.74 -12.36 -4.34
CA ILE A 161 -2.74 -11.35 -4.01
C ILE A 161 -1.69 -11.36 -5.13
N PHE A 162 -1.72 -10.37 -6.01
CA PHE A 162 -0.73 -10.21 -7.06
C PHE A 162 0.56 -9.60 -6.49
N ARG A 163 1.71 -10.07 -6.98
CA ARG A 163 3.01 -9.50 -6.63
C ARG A 163 3.34 -8.37 -7.59
N PHE A 164 3.69 -7.20 -7.04
CA PHE A 164 4.07 -6.03 -7.82
C PHE A 164 5.24 -6.32 -8.78
N GLU A 165 6.12 -7.23 -8.40
CA GLU A 165 7.31 -7.65 -9.16
C GLU A 165 6.95 -8.50 -10.40
N GLU A 166 5.86 -9.27 -10.35
CA GLU A 166 5.42 -10.22 -11.39
C GLU A 166 4.32 -9.60 -12.26
N PHE A 167 4.59 -8.37 -12.68
CA PHE A 167 3.57 -7.51 -13.25
C PHE A 167 3.00 -8.01 -14.58
N GLN A 168 3.86 -8.50 -15.48
CA GLN A 168 3.44 -8.87 -16.82
C GLN A 168 2.51 -10.09 -16.79
N GLU A 169 2.83 -11.04 -15.93
CA GLU A 169 2.04 -12.23 -15.64
C GLU A 169 0.73 -11.84 -14.98
N SER A 170 0.79 -10.97 -13.96
CA SER A 170 -0.38 -10.47 -13.23
C SER A 170 -1.37 -9.76 -14.16
N VAL A 171 -0.89 -8.97 -15.13
CA VAL A 171 -1.76 -8.32 -16.12
C VAL A 171 -2.50 -9.33 -16.98
N LYS A 172 -1.80 -10.36 -17.48
CA LYS A 172 -2.43 -11.39 -18.31
C LYS A 172 -3.50 -12.15 -17.54
N GLU A 173 -3.17 -12.58 -16.32
CA GLU A 173 -4.10 -13.30 -15.45
C GLU A 173 -5.32 -12.41 -15.12
N LEU A 174 -5.10 -11.16 -14.75
CA LEU A 174 -6.17 -10.24 -14.39
C LEU A 174 -7.07 -9.92 -15.59
N SER A 175 -6.51 -9.65 -16.78
CA SER A 175 -7.29 -9.41 -17.99
C SER A 175 -8.18 -10.60 -18.34
N MET A 176 -7.63 -11.83 -18.23
CA MET A 176 -8.38 -13.06 -18.47
C MET A 176 -9.51 -13.23 -17.46
N LYS A 177 -9.24 -12.96 -16.18
CA LYS A 177 -10.21 -13.13 -15.10
C LYS A 177 -11.34 -12.09 -15.15
N LEU A 178 -11.04 -10.84 -15.52
CA LEU A 178 -12.02 -9.75 -15.59
C LEU A 178 -12.77 -9.70 -16.94
N GLY A 179 -12.29 -10.42 -17.96
CA GLY A 179 -12.92 -10.46 -19.29
C GLY A 179 -12.69 -9.20 -20.12
N PHE A 180 -11.72 -8.36 -19.77
CA PHE A 180 -11.32 -7.18 -20.53
C PHE A 180 -9.81 -6.94 -20.41
N GLN A 181 -9.25 -6.23 -21.39
CA GLN A 181 -7.81 -5.93 -21.41
C GLN A 181 -7.47 -4.87 -20.35
N VAL A 182 -6.68 -5.26 -19.35
CA VAL A 182 -6.15 -4.35 -18.34
C VAL A 182 -4.82 -3.77 -18.80
N ASP A 183 -4.81 -2.48 -19.12
CA ASP A 183 -3.58 -1.75 -19.45
C ASP A 183 -2.88 -1.24 -18.18
N TRP A 184 -2.61 -2.14 -17.24
CA TRP A 184 -1.79 -1.78 -16.10
C TRP A 184 -0.43 -1.39 -16.65
N ARG A 185 0.06 -0.19 -16.29
CA ARG A 185 1.47 0.18 -16.46
C ARG A 185 2.13 0.24 -15.09
N GLN A 186 3.36 -0.25 -14.97
CA GLN A 186 4.16 -0.02 -13.77
C GLN A 186 4.45 1.48 -13.69
N SER A 187 3.63 2.24 -12.96
CA SER A 187 4.00 3.59 -12.59
C SER A 187 5.09 3.47 -11.54
N GLN A 188 6.34 3.74 -11.94
CA GLN A 188 7.40 4.03 -10.99
C GLN A 188 6.93 5.24 -10.19
N GLY A 189 6.63 5.06 -8.91
CA GLY A 189 5.96 6.09 -8.09
C GLY A 189 6.60 7.46 -8.33
N THR A 190 5.79 8.42 -8.78
CA THR A 190 6.24 9.74 -9.24
C THR A 190 7.29 10.33 -8.30
N GLY A 191 8.54 10.43 -8.77
CA GLY A 191 9.57 11.36 -8.25
C GLY A 191 10.17 11.12 -6.86
N THR A 192 9.88 10.02 -6.16
CA THR A 192 10.35 9.88 -4.76
C THR A 192 11.73 9.25 -4.62
N ARG A 193 12.11 8.30 -5.47
CA ARG A 193 13.43 7.64 -5.43
C ARG A 193 14.26 8.06 -6.66
N LYS A 194 15.18 9.01 -6.48
CA LYS A 194 16.11 9.46 -7.54
C LYS A 194 17.20 8.42 -7.85
N ASN A 195 17.59 7.61 -6.87
CA ASN A 195 18.67 6.63 -7.01
C ASN A 195 18.13 5.21 -7.25
N ARG A 196 18.56 4.59 -8.35
CA ARG A 196 18.16 3.27 -8.85
C ARG A 196 18.90 2.10 -8.23
N GLU A 197 19.75 2.34 -7.23
CA GLU A 197 20.39 1.27 -6.48
C GLU A 197 19.38 0.23 -5.98
N SER A 198 19.80 -1.03 -5.85
CA SER A 198 18.97 -2.07 -5.25
C SER A 198 18.54 -1.67 -3.83
N TYR A 199 17.34 -2.04 -3.38
CA TYR A 199 16.97 -1.84 -1.97
C TYR A 199 17.99 -2.53 -1.04
N ARG A 200 18.57 -3.65 -1.47
CA ARG A 200 19.52 -4.45 -0.70
C ARG A 200 20.74 -3.65 -0.23
N THR A 201 21.23 -2.71 -1.02
CA THR A 201 22.42 -1.90 -0.67
C THR A 201 22.13 -0.83 0.38
N GLN A 202 20.86 -0.55 0.65
CA GLN A 202 20.43 0.52 1.56
C GLN A 202 20.19 -0.01 2.99
N TYR A 203 20.01 -1.32 3.17
CA TYR A 203 19.70 -1.93 4.46
C TYR A 203 20.97 -2.31 5.23
N SER A 204 20.96 -2.02 6.53
CA SER A 204 21.85 -2.65 7.49
C SER A 204 21.33 -4.03 7.88
N PRO A 205 22.15 -4.94 8.44
CA PRO A 205 21.68 -6.22 8.97
C PRO A 205 20.52 -6.07 9.98
N TYR A 206 20.60 -5.05 10.85
CA TYR A 206 19.52 -4.71 11.77
C TYR A 206 18.23 -4.34 11.04
N GLY A 207 18.32 -3.48 10.02
CA GLY A 207 17.15 -3.05 9.26
C GLY A 207 16.50 -4.19 8.48
N THR A 208 17.32 -5.09 7.91
CA THR A 208 16.84 -6.27 7.21
C THR A 208 16.01 -7.15 8.13
N GLN A 209 16.56 -7.48 9.32
CA GLN A 209 15.88 -8.32 10.30
C GLN A 209 14.62 -7.65 10.85
N LEU A 210 14.68 -6.36 11.18
CA LEU A 210 13.52 -5.63 11.67
C LEU A 210 12.33 -5.69 10.69
N VAL A 211 12.60 -5.53 9.38
CA VAL A 211 11.54 -5.64 8.38
C VAL A 211 11.05 -7.08 8.27
N ALA A 212 11.94 -8.08 8.36
CA ALA A 212 11.55 -9.48 8.38
C ALA A 212 10.59 -9.79 9.55
N ASP A 213 10.87 -9.27 10.74
CA ASP A 213 10.07 -9.48 11.94
C ASP A 213 8.70 -8.78 11.83
N VAL A 214 8.68 -7.54 11.35
CA VAL A 214 7.45 -6.72 11.26
C VAL A 214 6.49 -7.24 10.18
N PHE A 215 7.02 -7.81 9.10
CA PHE A 215 6.26 -8.28 7.93
C PHE A 215 6.28 -9.80 7.78
N SER A 216 6.53 -10.54 8.88
CA SER A 216 6.73 -11.99 8.86
C SER A 216 5.59 -12.73 8.16
N LYS A 217 4.34 -12.34 8.45
CA LYS A 217 3.14 -12.92 7.84
C LYS A 217 3.09 -12.73 6.33
N GLU A 218 3.34 -11.52 5.82
CA GLU A 218 3.36 -11.27 4.37
C GLU A 218 4.53 -11.96 3.68
N ILE A 219 5.67 -12.04 4.36
CA ILE A 219 6.88 -12.69 3.83
C ILE A 219 6.65 -14.20 3.66
N GLU A 220 6.10 -14.84 4.68
CA GLU A 220 5.75 -16.26 4.66
C GLU A 220 4.69 -16.54 3.59
N LEU A 221 3.60 -15.77 3.58
CA LEU A 221 2.49 -15.93 2.64
C LEU A 221 2.91 -15.77 1.17
N LEU A 222 3.78 -14.81 0.86
CA LEU A 222 4.14 -14.45 -0.52
C LEU A 222 5.53 -14.94 -0.93
N GLY A 223 6.19 -15.73 -0.08
CA GLY A 223 7.52 -16.30 -0.35
C GLY A 223 8.59 -15.24 -0.64
N TYR A 224 8.55 -14.10 0.06
CA TYR A 224 9.56 -13.07 -0.14
C TYR A 224 10.88 -13.44 0.55
N THR A 225 11.99 -13.06 -0.08
CA THR A 225 13.33 -13.18 0.50
C THR A 225 14.06 -11.85 0.36
N PHE A 226 14.95 -11.56 1.31
CA PHE A 226 15.73 -10.34 1.28
C PHE A 226 16.73 -10.36 0.14
#